data_AF-A0A2M7RW94-F1
#
_entry.id   AF-A0A2M7RW94-F1
#
_cell.length_a   1.000
_cell.length_b   1.000
_cell.length_c   1.000
_cell.angle_alpha   90.00
_cell.angle_beta   90.00
_cell.angle_gamma   90.00
#
_symmetry.space_group_name_H-M   'P 1'
#
loop_
_entity.id
_entity.type
_entity.pdbx_description
1 polymer ?
#
loop_
_entity_poly.entity_id
_entity_poly.type
_entity_poly.pdbx_seq_one_letter_code
_entity_poly.pdbx_strand_id
1 'polypeptide(L)'
;EVKLGDAQLIKNSKFDVLIANINRNILVADMQYYVDALNNNGKLLMSGFFSVDEEIITKKATELGLKFSFSDTKDEWMMLEFDK
;
A
#
# COMPACT_ATOMS: atom_id res chain seq x y z
N GLU A 1 -0.98 7.48 -19.85
CA GLU A 1 0.48 7.60 -20.02
C GLU A 1 1.16 6.51 -19.20
N VAL A 2 2.29 5.95 -19.66
CA VAL A 2 3.06 4.97 -18.90
C VAL A 2 4.34 5.66 -18.40
N LYS A 3 4.61 5.56 -17.10
CA LYS A 3 5.84 6.06 -16.46
C LYS A 3 6.65 4.88 -15.93
N LEU A 4 7.98 4.94 -16.07
CA LEU A 4 8.90 3.89 -15.63
C LEU A 4 9.83 4.44 -14.56
N GLY A 5 9.87 3.78 -13.40
CA GLY A 5 10.71 4.15 -12.26
C GLY A 5 10.12 3.62 -10.94
N ASP A 6 10.47 4.26 -9.82
CA ASP A 6 10.08 3.85 -8.47
C ASP A 6 8.99 4.76 -7.86
N ALA A 7 8.65 4.53 -6.58
CA ALA A 7 7.62 5.28 -5.86
C ALA A 7 7.92 6.79 -5.73
N GLN A 8 9.16 7.24 -5.95
CA GLN A 8 9.47 8.67 -5.89
C GLN A 8 8.82 9.43 -7.06
N LEU A 9 8.57 8.78 -8.19
CA LEU A 9 7.92 9.40 -9.35
C LEU A 9 6.50 9.89 -9.06
N ILE A 10 5.84 9.30 -8.06
CA ILE A 10 4.44 9.62 -7.73
C ILE A 10 4.32 10.61 -6.57
N LYS A 11 5.42 11.05 -5.94
CA LYS A 11 5.40 11.94 -4.76
C LYS A 11 4.61 13.24 -4.97
N ASN A 12 4.59 13.77 -6.19
CA ASN A 12 3.86 15.01 -6.54
C ASN A 12 2.52 14.74 -7.24
N SER A 13 2.09 13.48 -7.30
CA SER A 13 0.81 13.07 -7.87
C SER A 13 -0.20 12.79 -6.75
N LYS A 14 -1.48 12.81 -7.12
CA LYS A 14 -2.58 12.53 -6.20
C LYS A 14 -3.55 11.53 -6.82
N PHE A 15 -3.92 10.51 -6.04
CA PHE A 15 -4.79 9.43 -6.48
C PHE A 15 -5.88 9.16 -5.44
N ASP A 16 -7.06 8.80 -5.91
CA ASP A 16 -8.15 8.29 -5.06
C ASP A 16 -7.94 6.81 -4.72
N VAL A 17 -7.25 6.06 -5.58
CA VAL A 17 -6.93 4.64 -5.38
C VAL A 17 -5.50 4.38 -5.83
N LEU A 18 -4.71 3.74 -4.97
CA LEU A 18 -3.37 3.23 -5.28
C LEU A 18 -3.35 1.72 -5.05
N ILE A 19 -2.87 0.97 -6.05
CA ILE A 19 -2.74 -0.49 -5.99
C ILE A 19 -1.27 -0.85 -6.15
N ALA A 20 -0.70 -1.56 -5.19
CA ALA A 20 0.68 -2.04 -5.20
C ALA A 20 0.72 -3.55 -4.98
N ASN A 21 1.05 -4.31 -6.03
CA ASN A 21 1.23 -5.77 -5.96
C ASN A 21 2.70 -6.13 -6.16
N ILE A 22 3.46 -6.20 -5.07
CA ILE A 22 4.92 -6.25 -5.05
C ILE A 22 5.41 -6.81 -3.69
N ASN A 23 6.65 -7.28 -3.62
CA ASN A 23 7.27 -7.80 -2.41
C ASN A 23 7.12 -6.88 -1.18
N ARG A 24 6.84 -7.50 -0.02
CA ARG A 24 6.72 -6.86 1.31
C ARG A 24 7.78 -5.82 1.62
N ASN A 25 9.04 -6.08 1.29
CA ASN A 25 10.14 -5.17 1.64
C ASN A 25 9.99 -3.81 0.98
N ILE A 26 9.60 -3.79 -0.30
CA ILE A 26 9.37 -2.54 -1.02
C ILE A 26 8.07 -1.88 -0.56
N LEU A 27 7.02 -2.66 -0.27
CA LEU A 27 5.79 -2.12 0.30
C LEU A 27 6.05 -1.34 1.59
N VAL A 28 6.83 -1.90 2.52
CA VAL A 28 7.17 -1.24 3.79
C VAL A 28 8.08 -0.03 3.59
N ALA A 29 9.07 -0.13 2.71
CA ALA A 29 10.04 0.94 2.45
C ALA A 29 9.38 2.17 1.79
N ASP A 30 8.50 1.93 0.81
CA ASP A 30 7.91 2.98 -0.02
C ASP A 30 6.55 3.45 0.48
N MET A 31 6.01 2.87 1.56
CA MET A 31 4.65 3.14 2.03
C MET A 31 4.38 4.64 2.26
N GLN A 32 5.37 5.39 2.76
CA GLN A 32 5.23 6.84 2.93
C GLN A 32 4.95 7.55 1.61
N TYR A 33 5.61 7.16 0.52
CA TYR A 33 5.33 7.73 -0.80
C TYR A 33 3.92 7.40 -1.28
N TYR A 34 3.42 6.19 -0.99
CA TYR A 34 2.04 5.83 -1.30
C TYR A 34 1.04 6.67 -0.51
N VAL A 35 1.26 6.81 0.81
CA VAL A 35 0.41 7.65 1.66
C VAL A 35 0.44 9.09 1.17
N ASP A 36 1.62 9.66 0.91
CA ASP A 36 1.75 11.03 0.42
C ASP A 36 1.05 11.23 -0.92
N ALA A 37 1.03 10.22 -1.80
CA ALA A 37 0.37 10.27 -3.10
C ALA A 37 -1.15 10.04 -3.05
N LEU A 38 -1.74 9.71 -1.90
CA LEU A 38 -3.19 9.55 -1.76
C LEU A 38 -3.91 10.87 -1.44
N ASN A 39 -5.09 11.04 -2.04
CA ASN A 39 -6.09 12.02 -1.64
C ASN A 39 -6.67 11.69 -0.25
N ASN A 40 -7.33 12.67 0.38
CA ASN A 40 -8.14 12.42 1.56
C ASN A 40 -9.29 11.47 1.19
N ASN A 41 -9.57 10.47 2.03
CA ASN A 41 -10.48 9.35 1.73
C ASN A 41 -10.00 8.45 0.58
N GLY A 42 -8.73 8.54 0.20
CA GLY A 42 -8.12 7.67 -0.79
C GLY A 42 -7.86 6.27 -0.22
N LYS A 43 -7.80 5.28 -1.11
CA LYS A 43 -7.61 3.87 -0.76
C LYS A 43 -6.25 3.35 -1.19
N LEU A 44 -5.57 2.63 -0.29
CA LEU A 44 -4.35 1.89 -0.57
C LEU A 44 -4.64 0.39 -0.56
N LEU A 45 -4.44 -0.28 -1.69
CA LEU A 45 -4.52 -1.73 -1.79
C LEU A 45 -3.11 -2.29 -1.99
N MET A 46 -2.68 -3.17 -1.10
CA MET A 46 -1.38 -3.82 -1.16
C MET A 46 -1.52 -5.34 -1.23
N SER A 47 -0.78 -5.97 -2.13
CA SER A 47 -0.69 -7.43 -2.26
C SER A 47 0.71 -7.84 -2.74
N GLY A 48 0.94 -9.13 -3.01
CA GLY A 48 2.25 -9.65 -3.43
C GLY A 48 3.17 -10.00 -2.25
N PHE A 49 2.60 -10.23 -1.07
CA PHE A 49 3.28 -10.71 0.14
C PHE A 49 2.48 -11.85 0.80
N PHE A 50 3.12 -12.57 1.71
CA PHE A 50 2.51 -13.73 2.38
C PHE A 50 1.66 -13.31 3.58
N SER A 51 0.65 -14.12 3.90
CA SER A 51 -0.28 -13.87 5.02
C SER A 51 0.43 -13.72 6.38
N VAL A 52 1.53 -14.43 6.59
CA VAL A 52 2.36 -14.32 7.80
C VAL A 52 2.99 -12.93 8.00
N ASP A 53 3.06 -12.11 6.95
CA ASP A 53 3.60 -10.75 6.99
C ASP A 53 2.53 -9.67 7.24
N GLU A 54 1.25 -10.05 7.46
CA GLU A 54 0.14 -9.12 7.68
C GLU A 54 0.44 -8.08 8.76
N GLU A 55 0.90 -8.53 9.92
CA GLU A 55 1.15 -7.65 11.08
C GLU A 55 2.18 -6.56 10.74
N ILE A 56 3.22 -6.90 9.97
CA ILE A 56 4.27 -5.96 9.57
C ILE A 56 3.69 -4.84 8.69
N ILE A 57 2.86 -5.21 7.70
CA ILE A 57 2.26 -4.25 6.78
C ILE A 57 1.22 -3.39 7.51
N THR A 58 0.33 -4.01 8.29
CA THR A 58 -0.72 -3.30 9.04
C THR A 58 -0.15 -2.34 10.07
N LYS A 59 0.91 -2.74 10.78
CA LYS A 59 1.60 -1.86 11.72
C LYS A 59 2.18 -0.63 11.02
N LYS A 60 2.90 -0.84 9.91
CA LYS A 60 3.49 0.28 9.15
C LYS A 60 2.42 1.22 8.60
N ALA A 61 1.32 0.69 8.06
CA ALA A 61 0.22 1.49 7.54
C ALA A 61 -0.44 2.34 8.65
N THR A 62 -0.67 1.73 9.81
CA THR A 62 -1.26 2.41 10.98
C THR A 62 -0.35 3.51 11.53
N GLU A 63 0.97 3.27 11.59
CA GLU A 63 1.96 4.29 11.97
C GLU A 63 1.94 5.51 11.03
N LEU A 64 1.55 5.31 9.78
CA LEU A 64 1.41 6.36 8.76
C LEU A 64 0.01 6.98 8.71
N GLY A 65 -0.86 6.65 9.66
CA GLY A 65 -2.19 7.23 9.80
C GLY A 65 -3.27 6.60 8.93
N LEU A 66 -2.96 5.52 8.20
CA LEU A 66 -3.97 4.77 7.46
C LEU A 66 -4.81 3.90 8.41
N LYS A 67 -6.04 3.62 8.01
CA LYS A 67 -6.98 2.76 8.74
C LYS A 67 -7.22 1.49 7.95
N PHE A 68 -7.06 0.34 8.61
CA PHE A 68 -7.42 -0.94 8.01
C PHE A 68 -8.91 -0.97 7.64
N SER A 69 -9.22 -1.39 6.42
CA SER A 69 -10.61 -1.45 5.92
C SER A 69 -11.02 -2.86 5.53
N PHE A 70 -10.14 -3.62 4.85
CA PHE A 70 -10.46 -4.94 4.33
C PHE A 70 -9.21 -5.79 4.12
N SER A 71 -9.36 -7.11 4.22
CA SER A 71 -8.33 -8.08 3.88
C SER A 71 -8.94 -9.25 3.09
N ASP A 72 -8.13 -9.83 2.22
CA ASP A 72 -8.44 -11.08 1.53
C ASP A 72 -7.20 -11.93 1.39
N THR A 73 -7.38 -13.24 1.25
CA THR A 73 -6.29 -14.19 1.07
C THR A 73 -6.57 -15.15 -0.07
N LYS A 74 -5.49 -15.55 -0.74
CA LYS A 74 -5.52 -16.60 -1.76
C LYS A 74 -4.32 -17.50 -1.57
N ASP A 75 -4.58 -18.71 -1.06
CA ASP A 75 -3.55 -19.61 -0.59
C ASP A 75 -2.67 -18.90 0.47
N GLU A 76 -1.37 -18.86 0.25
CA GLU A 76 -0.42 -18.17 1.14
C GLU A 76 -0.34 -16.65 0.88
N TRP A 77 -0.97 -16.14 -0.19
CA TRP A 77 -0.88 -14.73 -0.57
C TRP A 77 -1.94 -13.88 0.12
N MET A 78 -1.55 -12.67 0.52
CA MET A 78 -2.38 -11.70 1.19
C MET A 78 -2.69 -10.50 0.29
N MET A 79 -3.87 -9.93 0.47
CA MET A 79 -4.20 -8.56 0.06
C MET A 79 -4.76 -7.80 1.27
N LEU A 80 -4.32 -6.55 1.43
CA LEU A 80 -4.79 -5.62 2.45
C LEU A 80 -5.25 -4.32 1.80
N GLU A 81 -6.39 -3.82 2.23
CA GLU A 81 -6.92 -2.49 1.89
C GLU A 81 -6.90 -1.58 3.12
N PHE A 82 -6.52 -0.34 2.89
CA PHE A 82 -6.53 0.72 3.89
C PHE A 82 -7.16 2.00 3.35
N ASP A 83 -7.86 2.73 4.23
CA ASP A 83 -8.38 4.07 3.98
C ASP A 83 -7.43 5.13 4.56
N LYS A 84 -7.22 6.22 3.82
CA LYS A 84 -6.48 7.40 4.27
C LYS A 84 -7.38 8.47 4.90
#